data_AF-A0A1Q9NEJ0-F1
#
_entry.id   AF-A0A1Q9NEJ0-F1
#
_cell.length_a   1.000
_cell.length_b   1.000
_cell.length_c   1.000
_cell.angle_alpha   90.00
_cell.angle_beta   90.00
_cell.angle_gamma   90.00
#
_symmetry.space_group_name_H-M   'P 1'
#
loop_
_entity.id
_entity.type
_entity.pdbx_description
1 polymer ?
#
loop_
_entity_poly.entity_id
_entity_poly.type
_entity_poly.pdbx_seq_one_letter_code
_entity_poly.pdbx_strand_id
1 'polypeptide(L)'
;LGPGSGIVIWAESEAGIRVGADALGDRGKSAERVGNEAVSQLVAEVSTGMAVDSHLCDMLIPYLAVASGSSKIGVTSITSHLSTNIWAVEHILGTRIELQGKIGEPGTVLIEGMGLSLLE
;
A
#
# COMPACT_ATOMS: atom_id res chain seq x y z
N LEU A 1 18.40 -17.74 -16.33
CA LEU A 1 18.22 -17.16 -14.97
C LEU A 1 19.58 -16.63 -14.52
N GLY A 2 19.67 -15.33 -14.23
CA GLY A 2 20.89 -14.73 -13.66
C GLY A 2 20.85 -14.77 -12.13
N PRO A 3 21.98 -14.55 -11.45
CA PRO A 3 22.00 -14.43 -10.00
C PRO A 3 21.21 -13.17 -9.55
N GLY A 4 20.50 -13.29 -8.43
CA GLY A 4 19.75 -12.19 -7.81
C GLY A 4 19.43 -12.51 -6.35
N SER A 5 19.23 -11.48 -5.55
CA SER A 5 18.83 -11.58 -4.14
C SER A 5 17.91 -10.43 -3.77
N GLY A 6 17.18 -10.58 -2.66
CA GLY A 6 16.32 -9.55 -2.10
C GLY A 6 15.86 -9.96 -0.72
N ILE A 7 15.32 -9.00 0.03
CA ILE A 7 14.73 -9.22 1.35
C ILE A 7 13.42 -8.46 1.44
N VAL A 8 12.41 -9.08 2.03
CA VAL A 8 11.17 -8.43 2.47
C VAL A 8 11.07 -8.62 3.99
N ILE A 9 10.67 -7.57 4.68
CA ILE A 9 10.43 -7.57 6.12
C ILE A 9 9.13 -6.82 6.41
N TRP A 10 8.46 -7.18 7.50
CA TRP A 10 7.25 -6.48 7.93
C TRP A 10 7.19 -6.40 9.45
N ALA A 11 6.54 -5.35 9.94
CA ALA A 11 6.10 -5.25 11.32
C ALA A 11 4.66 -5.76 11.42
N GLU A 12 4.36 -6.55 12.44
CA GLU A 12 3.00 -7.03 12.74
C GLU A 12 2.54 -6.44 14.07
N SER A 13 1.39 -5.78 14.06
CA SER A 13 0.77 -5.24 15.28
C SER A 13 0.02 -6.33 16.05
N GLU A 14 -0.33 -6.07 17.31
CA GLU A 14 -1.17 -6.98 18.11
C GLU A 14 -2.55 -7.25 17.47
N ALA A 15 -3.04 -6.32 16.63
CA ALA A 15 -4.28 -6.47 15.88
C ALA A 15 -4.10 -7.25 14.56
N GLY A 16 -2.90 -7.77 14.27
CA GLY A 16 -2.58 -8.51 13.05
C GLY A 16 -2.35 -7.64 11.81
N ILE A 17 -2.25 -6.32 11.96
CA ILE A 17 -1.95 -5.41 10.85
C ILE A 17 -0.48 -5.55 10.47
N ARG A 18 -0.20 -5.66 9.17
CA ARG A 18 1.16 -5.76 8.63
C ARG A 18 1.49 -4.55 7.77
N VAL A 19 2.65 -3.97 8.06
CA VAL A 19 3.27 -2.90 7.27
C VAL A 19 4.61 -3.43 6.80
N GLY A 20 4.82 -3.48 5.49
CA GLY A 20 5.99 -4.11 4.87
C GLY A 20 6.96 -3.11 4.22
N ALA A 21 8.19 -3.57 4.04
CA ALA A 21 9.15 -2.97 3.13
C ALA A 21 10.10 -4.03 2.57
N ASP A 22 10.73 -3.72 1.44
CA ASP A 22 11.67 -4.62 0.78
C ASP A 22 12.89 -3.89 0.22
N ALA A 23 13.91 -4.67 -0.11
CA ALA A 23 15.04 -4.17 -0.88
C ALA A 23 15.62 -5.29 -1.74
N LEU A 24 16.02 -4.93 -2.96
CA LEU A 24 16.70 -5.83 -3.87
C LEU A 24 18.23 -5.73 -3.74
N GLY A 25 18.88 -6.87 -3.90
CA GLY A 25 20.31 -6.95 -4.15
C GLY A 25 20.66 -6.43 -5.54
N ASP A 26 21.86 -5.90 -5.68
CA ASP A 26 22.39 -5.41 -6.94
C ASP A 26 23.89 -5.70 -7.04
N ARG A 27 24.45 -5.68 -8.24
CA ARG A 27 25.87 -5.95 -8.49
C ARG A 27 26.73 -4.96 -7.70
N GLY A 28 27.58 -5.48 -6.81
CA GLY A 28 28.46 -4.68 -5.96
C GLY A 28 27.79 -4.10 -4.70
N LYS A 29 26.49 -4.35 -4.49
CA LYS A 29 25.77 -3.99 -3.26
C LYS A 29 25.92 -5.10 -2.22
N SER A 30 26.47 -4.79 -1.05
CA SER A 30 26.60 -5.78 0.02
C SER A 30 25.24 -6.17 0.62
N ALA A 31 25.14 -7.38 1.17
CA ALA A 31 23.90 -7.85 1.79
C ALA A 31 23.47 -6.98 2.99
N GLU A 32 24.44 -6.45 3.74
CA GLU A 32 24.20 -5.53 4.86
C GLU A 32 23.56 -4.23 4.39
N ARG A 33 23.99 -3.70 3.23
CA ARG A 33 23.37 -2.50 2.66
C ARG A 33 21.93 -2.77 2.20
N VAL A 34 21.68 -3.94 1.61
CA VAL A 34 20.30 -4.38 1.25
C VAL A 34 19.43 -4.45 2.50
N GLY A 35 19.92 -5.08 3.58
CA GLY A 35 19.20 -5.15 4.85
C GLY A 35 18.94 -3.78 5.46
N ASN A 36 19.93 -2.88 5.47
CA ASN A 36 19.79 -1.52 5.99
C ASN A 36 18.74 -0.70 5.22
N GLU A 37 18.68 -0.85 3.89
CA GLU A 37 17.68 -0.17 3.07
C GLU A 37 16.26 -0.66 3.39
N ALA A 38 16.05 -1.98 3.46
CA ALA A 38 14.75 -2.54 3.80
C ALA A 38 14.29 -2.10 5.20
N VAL A 39 15.18 -2.11 6.20
CA VAL A 39 14.87 -1.65 7.57
C VAL A 39 14.59 -0.14 7.60
N SER A 40 15.36 0.67 6.89
CA SER A 40 15.15 2.12 6.85
C SER A 40 13.78 2.47 6.26
N GLN A 41 13.36 1.76 5.21
CA GLN A 41 12.03 1.91 4.63
C GLN A 41 10.95 1.43 5.60
N LEU A 42 11.09 0.25 6.21
CA LEU A 42 10.12 -0.26 7.17
C LEU A 42 9.92 0.70 8.35
N VAL A 43 11.01 1.28 8.87
CA VAL A 43 10.93 2.27 9.96
C VAL A 43 10.17 3.51 9.51
N ALA A 44 10.42 4.01 8.29
CA ALA A 44 9.68 5.15 7.75
C ALA A 44 8.17 4.84 7.65
N GLU A 45 7.81 3.69 7.10
CA GLU A 45 6.42 3.22 6.97
C GLU A 45 5.72 3.12 8.34
N VAL A 46 6.33 2.39 9.28
CA VAL A 46 5.80 2.17 10.63
C VAL A 46 5.69 3.47 11.44
N SER A 47 6.64 4.41 11.27
CA SER A 47 6.68 5.65 12.05
C SER A 47 5.46 6.55 11.85
N THR A 48 4.71 6.37 10.77
CA THR A 48 3.50 7.13 10.47
C THR A 48 2.30 6.72 11.34
N GLY A 49 2.34 5.52 11.93
CA GLY A 49 1.22 4.93 12.69
C GLY A 49 0.01 4.54 11.83
N MET A 50 0.14 4.56 10.50
CA MET A 50 -0.93 4.18 9.58
C MET A 50 -1.00 2.67 9.40
N ALA A 51 -2.19 2.18 9.03
CA ALA A 51 -2.48 0.75 8.98
C ALA A 51 -2.04 0.07 7.69
N VAL A 52 -1.84 0.82 6.60
CA VAL A 52 -1.56 0.28 5.27
C VAL A 52 -0.30 0.93 4.72
N ASP A 53 0.70 0.11 4.36
CA ASP A 53 1.91 0.61 3.71
C ASP A 53 1.64 1.19 2.31
N SER A 54 2.61 1.97 1.82
CA SER A 54 2.48 2.76 0.60
C SER A 54 2.18 1.90 -0.64
N HIS A 55 2.72 0.68 -0.69
CA HIS A 55 2.56 -0.23 -1.82
C HIS A 55 1.28 -1.09 -1.71
N LEU A 56 0.91 -1.52 -0.50
CA LEU A 56 -0.31 -2.27 -0.27
C LEU A 56 -1.55 -1.44 -0.58
N CYS A 57 -1.52 -0.14 -0.28
CA CYS A 57 -2.67 0.74 -0.53
C CYS A 57 -3.03 0.79 -2.02
N ASP A 58 -2.03 0.87 -2.91
CA ASP A 58 -2.23 0.82 -4.37
C ASP A 58 -3.05 -0.40 -4.79
N MET A 59 -2.75 -1.56 -4.19
CA MET A 59 -3.41 -2.83 -4.49
C MET A 59 -4.81 -2.95 -3.88
N LEU A 60 -5.08 -2.31 -2.74
CA LEU A 60 -6.36 -2.44 -2.03
C LEU A 60 -7.51 -1.71 -2.71
N ILE A 61 -7.25 -0.64 -3.46
CA ILE A 61 -8.31 0.23 -4.02
C ILE A 61 -9.36 -0.54 -4.83
N PRO A 62 -9.02 -1.43 -5.78
CA PRO A 62 -10.03 -2.18 -6.52
C PRO A 62 -10.87 -3.09 -5.63
N TYR A 63 -10.27 -3.73 -4.61
CA TYR A 63 -10.99 -4.64 -3.71
C TYR A 63 -11.97 -3.88 -2.82
N LEU A 64 -11.55 -2.74 -2.27
CA LEU A 64 -12.41 -1.88 -1.46
C LEU A 64 -13.56 -1.27 -2.28
N ALA A 65 -13.31 -0.97 -3.56
CA ALA A 65 -14.34 -0.44 -4.45
C ALA A 65 -15.42 -1.46 -4.82
N VAL A 66 -15.10 -2.76 -4.87
CA VAL A 66 -16.10 -3.82 -5.12
C VAL A 66 -16.75 -4.36 -3.85
N ALA A 67 -16.15 -4.10 -2.68
CA ALA A 67 -16.69 -4.51 -1.39
C ALA A 67 -18.07 -3.87 -1.11
N SER A 68 -18.80 -4.43 -0.14
CA SER A 68 -20.05 -3.84 0.32
C SER A 68 -19.80 -2.80 1.42
N GLY A 69 -20.45 -1.64 1.32
CA GLY A 69 -20.42 -0.60 2.34
C GLY A 69 -19.22 0.35 2.22
N SER A 70 -18.96 1.10 3.30
CA SER A 70 -17.94 2.15 3.34
C SER A 70 -16.65 1.64 4.00
N SER A 71 -15.51 1.93 3.38
CA SER A 71 -14.18 1.62 3.91
C SER A 71 -13.35 2.88 4.10
N LYS A 72 -12.73 3.03 5.28
CA LYS A 72 -11.80 4.12 5.59
C LYS A 72 -10.47 3.54 6.05
N ILE A 73 -9.40 3.81 5.29
CA ILE A 73 -8.05 3.31 5.59
C ILE A 73 -7.04 4.46 5.67
N GLY A 74 -6.08 4.34 6.58
CA GLY A 74 -4.91 5.21 6.65
C GLY A 74 -3.75 4.61 5.87
N VAL A 75 -3.09 5.41 5.04
CA VAL A 75 -1.92 5.02 4.24
C VAL A 75 -0.68 5.78 4.73
N THR A 76 0.43 5.08 4.86
CA THR A 76 1.72 5.62 5.33
C THR A 76 2.32 6.67 4.36
N SER A 77 2.11 6.53 3.05
CA SER A 77 2.50 7.51 2.04
C SER A 77 1.64 7.38 0.79
N ILE A 78 1.09 8.50 0.32
CA ILE A 78 0.33 8.53 -0.93
C ILE A 78 1.31 8.43 -2.10
N THR A 79 1.16 7.38 -2.90
CA THR A 79 1.95 7.20 -4.13
C THR A 79 1.24 7.82 -5.34
N SER A 80 1.98 8.02 -6.45
CA SER A 80 1.36 8.35 -7.74
C SER A 80 0.52 7.20 -8.30
N HIS A 81 0.89 5.95 -7.99
CA HIS A 81 0.13 4.76 -8.38
C HIS A 81 -1.22 4.72 -7.67
N LEU A 82 -1.28 5.05 -6.37
CA LEU A 82 -2.53 5.19 -5.61
C LEU A 82 -3.47 6.16 -6.31
N SER A 83 -2.97 7.35 -6.66
CA SER A 83 -3.76 8.39 -7.33
C SER A 83 -4.28 7.91 -8.69
N THR A 84 -3.44 7.21 -9.46
CA THR A 84 -3.82 6.66 -10.77
C THR A 84 -4.82 5.51 -10.64
N ASN A 85 -4.65 4.63 -9.65
CA ASN A 85 -5.57 3.52 -9.39
C ASN A 85 -6.93 4.03 -8.93
N ILE A 86 -6.97 5.06 -8.08
CA ILE A 86 -8.21 5.75 -7.72
C ILE A 86 -8.90 6.27 -8.97
N TRP A 87 -8.19 7.06 -9.79
CA TRP A 87 -8.76 7.59 -11.04
C TRP A 87 -9.32 6.47 -11.93
N ALA A 88 -8.55 5.39 -12.14
CA ALA A 88 -8.98 4.27 -12.98
C ALA A 88 -10.23 3.58 -12.43
N VAL A 89 -10.27 3.34 -11.11
CA VAL A 89 -11.40 2.67 -10.45
C VAL A 89 -12.66 3.55 -10.50
N GLU A 90 -12.54 4.86 -10.27
CA GLU A 90 -13.69 5.78 -10.40
C GLU A 90 -14.23 5.78 -11.85
N HIS A 91 -13.36 5.72 -12.85
CA HIS A 91 -13.77 5.70 -14.27
C HIS A 91 -14.41 4.39 -14.71
N ILE A 92 -13.95 3.27 -14.16
CA ILE A 92 -14.44 1.93 -14.56
C ILE A 92 -15.71 1.56 -13.78
N LEU A 93 -15.74 1.81 -12.47
CA LEU A 93 -16.81 1.34 -11.59
C LEU A 93 -17.83 2.43 -11.21
N GLY A 94 -17.52 3.71 -11.42
CA GLY A 94 -18.39 4.82 -11.02
C GLY A 94 -18.51 5.03 -9.51
N THR A 95 -17.70 4.33 -8.72
CA THR A 95 -17.58 4.52 -7.27
C THR A 95 -16.89 5.85 -6.96
N ARG A 96 -17.32 6.53 -5.90
CA ARG A 96 -16.65 7.73 -5.38
C ARG A 96 -15.56 7.35 -4.39
N ILE A 97 -14.36 7.89 -4.58
CA ILE A 97 -13.23 7.71 -3.68
C ILE A 97 -12.71 9.07 -3.23
N GLU A 98 -12.58 9.27 -1.92
CA GLU A 98 -11.99 10.48 -1.36
C GLU A 98 -10.59 10.19 -0.83
N LEU A 99 -9.60 10.87 -1.40
CA LEU A 99 -8.21 10.85 -0.94
C LEU A 99 -7.90 12.14 -0.19
N GLN A 100 -7.50 12.02 1.08
CA GLN A 100 -7.04 13.13 1.92
C GLN A 100 -5.54 13.01 2.17
N GLY A 101 -4.78 14.04 1.77
CA GLY A 101 -3.33 14.12 1.91
C GLY A 101 -2.67 14.59 0.62
N LYS A 102 -1.33 14.52 0.57
CA LYS A 102 -0.53 14.84 -0.62
C LYS A 102 0.38 13.68 -0.98
N ILE A 103 0.74 13.57 -2.26
CA ILE A 103 1.72 12.59 -2.72
C ILE A 103 3.02 12.74 -1.91
N GLY A 104 3.52 11.61 -1.39
CA GLY A 104 4.70 11.54 -0.53
C GLY A 104 4.44 11.77 0.96
N GLU A 105 3.22 12.10 1.36
CA GLU A 105 2.81 12.28 2.76
C GLU A 105 1.82 11.17 3.19
N PRO A 106 1.73 10.85 4.49
CA PRO A 106 0.65 10.01 5.00
C PRO A 106 -0.72 10.58 4.66
N GLY A 107 -1.70 9.70 4.50
CA GLY A 107 -3.03 10.09 4.07
C GLY A 107 -4.13 9.17 4.54
N THR A 108 -5.36 9.48 4.12
CA THR A 108 -6.53 8.66 4.36
C THR A 108 -7.32 8.49 3.08
N VAL A 109 -7.79 7.28 2.83
CA VAL A 109 -8.67 6.94 1.71
C VAL A 109 -10.03 6.54 2.27
N LEU A 110 -11.09 7.14 1.75
CA LEU A 110 -12.49 6.76 2.00
C LEU A 110 -13.11 6.27 0.69
N ILE A 111 -13.71 5.08 0.70
CA ILE A 111 -14.31 4.44 -0.48
C ILE A 111 -15.70 3.94 -0.14
N GLU A 112 -16.68 4.31 -0.97
CA GLU A 112 -18.01 3.72 -0.96
C GLU A 112 -18.05 2.55 -1.94
N GLY A 113 -17.90 1.33 -1.42
CA GLY A 113 -17.88 0.12 -2.23
C GLY A 113 -19.24 -0.15 -2.89
N MET A 114 -19.22 -0.57 -4.17
CA MET A 114 -20.43 -0.78 -4.96
C MET A 114 -21.24 -2.02 -4.53
N GLY A 115 -20.68 -2.88 -3.68
CA GLY A 115 -21.33 -4.11 -3.24
C GLY A 115 -21.54 -5.10 -4.38
N LEU A 116 -20.47 -5.44 -5.10
CA LEU A 116 -20.54 -6.39 -6.22
C LEU A 116 -20.99 -7.77 -5.71
N SER A 117 -22.18 -8.21 -6.14
CA SER A 117 -22.65 -9.59 -5.97
C SER A 117 -22.42 -10.36 -7.26
N LEU A 118 -21.70 -11.48 -7.16
CA LEU A 118 -21.48 -12.43 -8.28
C LEU A 118 -22.49 -13.58 -8.28
N LEU A 119 -23.45 -13.54 -7.33
CA LEU A 119 -24.53 -14.51 -7.25
C LEU A 119 -25.82 -13.77 -7.64
N GLU A 120 -26.24 -14.02 -8.88
CA GLU A 120 -27.66 -14.08 -9.25
C GLU A 120 -28.16 -15.51 -9.01
#